data_AF-A0A482YCR4-F1
#
_entry.id   AF-A0A482YCR4-F1
#
_cell.length_a   1.000
_cell.length_b   1.000
_cell.length_c   1.000
_cell.angle_alpha   90.00
_cell.angle_beta   90.00
_cell.angle_gamma   90.00
#
_symmetry.space_group_name_H-M   'P 1'
#
loop_
_entity.id
_entity.type
_entity.pdbx_description
1 polymer ?
#
loop_
_entity_poly.entity_id
_entity_poly.type
_entity_poly.pdbx_seq_one_letter_code
_entity_poly.pdbx_strand_id
1 'polypeptide(L)'
;MNTIYSALIAPMQQTRVDVFESIFTVFLGLGTLVGIVVVAYTLYNAYKYRDSDTADDDKDRPSLGELPTGGKGGKKLFLSFGISAVIVISLVIWTYTMLLYVEDPSADDGGQQEALEVDVTGEGFAWFFEYDNGIESTSTLRVPADQRVWVQVTSGDVWHTFGIPDQRVKADAIPGEVDESWFEAEEPGEYNIKCFELCGEAHTSMVGTLNVMPSDEFDSWMDDQLTMEFEMVDGNESPVTDGYEMTLESQETDFERTYTADDFDENGTITINDVDHGGNYNVTITSTDGQFETVEEQFDMTGPVSETYTLEMNATESDATASDTNDGGDA
;
A
#
# COMPACT_ATOMS: atom_id res chain seq x y z
N MET A 1 -11.23 -32.86 11.53
CA MET A 1 -12.50 -33.06 10.80
C MET A 1 -13.30 -31.78 10.65
N ASN A 2 -13.20 -30.78 11.55
CA ASN A 2 -13.86 -29.47 11.37
C ASN A 2 -13.20 -28.54 10.33
N THR A 3 -11.89 -28.65 10.11
CA THR A 3 -11.16 -27.72 9.22
C THR A 3 -11.38 -28.00 7.73
N ILE A 4 -11.62 -29.26 7.34
CA ILE A 4 -11.78 -29.63 5.92
C ILE A 4 -13.19 -29.32 5.41
N TYR A 5 -14.20 -29.40 6.29
CA TYR A 5 -15.58 -29.06 5.92
C TYR A 5 -15.81 -27.55 5.78
N SER A 6 -15.00 -26.73 6.46
CA SER A 6 -15.08 -25.26 6.38
C SER A 6 -14.59 -24.69 5.05
N ALA A 7 -13.80 -25.43 4.27
CA ALA A 7 -13.21 -24.97 3.01
C ALA A 7 -14.10 -25.20 1.77
N LEU A 8 -15.25 -25.88 1.91
CA LEU A 8 -16.09 -26.34 0.79
C LEU A 8 -17.41 -25.56 0.61
N ILE A 9 -17.67 -24.56 1.44
CA ILE A 9 -18.85 -23.69 1.39
C ILE A 9 -18.34 -22.25 1.58
N ALA A 10 -18.50 -21.37 0.60
CA ALA A 10 -18.10 -19.95 0.68
C ALA A 10 -19.27 -19.02 0.29
N PRO A 11 -19.30 -17.73 0.73
CA PRO A 11 -18.28 -17.02 1.51
C PRO A 11 -18.84 -16.44 2.84
N MET A 12 -18.05 -16.52 3.92
CA MET A 12 -17.93 -15.36 4.82
C MET A 12 -16.65 -14.67 4.34
N GLN A 13 -16.67 -13.33 4.24
CA GLN A 13 -15.57 -12.48 3.76
C GLN A 13 -14.19 -13.10 4.02
N GLN A 14 -13.39 -13.33 2.97
CA GLN A 14 -12.07 -13.93 3.07
C GLN A 14 -11.03 -12.92 2.62
N THR A 15 -10.00 -12.73 3.44
CA THR A 15 -8.81 -12.00 3.02
C THR A 15 -8.08 -12.79 1.92
N ARG A 16 -7.19 -12.14 1.17
CA ARG A 16 -6.28 -12.86 0.26
C ARG A 16 -5.42 -13.88 1.00
N VAL A 17 -5.10 -13.61 2.27
CA VAL A 17 -4.37 -14.52 3.15
C VAL A 17 -5.16 -15.81 3.38
N ASP A 18 -6.45 -15.71 3.70
CA ASP A 18 -7.33 -16.88 3.93
C ASP A 18 -7.47 -17.76 2.70
N VAL A 19 -7.65 -17.12 1.53
CA VAL A 19 -7.74 -17.82 0.24
C VAL A 19 -6.45 -18.57 -0.04
N PHE A 20 -5.31 -17.88 0.12
CA PHE A 20 -4.00 -18.48 -0.08
C PHE A 20 -3.77 -19.67 0.86
N GLU A 21 -3.97 -19.50 2.17
CA GLU A 21 -3.73 -20.56 3.17
C GLU A 21 -4.63 -21.77 2.94
N SER A 22 -5.87 -21.56 2.52
CA SER A 22 -6.81 -22.62 2.15
C SER A 22 -6.30 -23.43 0.97
N ILE A 23 -5.93 -22.77 -0.14
CA ILE A 23 -5.37 -23.43 -1.32
C ILE A 23 -4.05 -24.14 -0.96
N PHE A 24 -3.13 -23.43 -0.31
CA PHE A 24 -1.84 -23.95 0.07
C PHE A 24 -1.96 -25.21 0.93
N THR A 25 -2.79 -25.19 1.96
CA THR A 25 -2.99 -26.33 2.86
C THR A 25 -3.57 -27.55 2.14
N VAL A 26 -4.56 -27.34 1.25
CA VAL A 26 -5.17 -28.43 0.47
C VAL A 26 -4.14 -29.06 -0.48
N PHE A 27 -3.41 -28.24 -1.23
CA PHE A 27 -2.41 -28.71 -2.19
C PHE A 27 -1.22 -29.37 -1.49
N LEU A 28 -0.72 -28.77 -0.41
CA LEU A 28 0.37 -29.32 0.38
C LEU A 28 -0.04 -30.64 1.01
N GLY A 29 -1.23 -30.73 1.60
CA GLY A 29 -1.75 -31.94 2.23
C GLY A 29 -1.91 -33.09 1.24
N LEU A 30 -2.58 -32.84 0.11
CA LEU A 30 -2.82 -33.84 -0.93
C LEU A 30 -1.52 -34.24 -1.63
N GLY A 31 -0.67 -33.27 -1.96
CA GLY A 31 0.65 -33.49 -2.56
C GLY A 31 1.55 -34.31 -1.65
N THR A 32 1.58 -34.01 -0.35
CA THR A 32 2.35 -34.77 0.64
C THR A 32 1.84 -36.20 0.77
N LEU A 33 0.52 -36.40 0.82
CA LEU A 33 -0.09 -37.74 0.85
C LEU A 33 0.32 -38.58 -0.37
N VAL A 34 0.16 -38.02 -1.58
CA VAL A 34 0.54 -38.69 -2.82
C VAL A 34 2.05 -38.95 -2.85
N GLY A 35 2.86 -37.97 -2.45
CA GLY A 35 4.31 -38.09 -2.34
C GLY A 35 4.73 -39.24 -1.43
N ILE A 36 4.14 -39.35 -0.23
CA ILE A 36 4.40 -40.46 0.70
C ILE A 36 4.07 -41.80 0.04
N VAL A 37 2.91 -41.93 -0.62
CA VAL A 37 2.51 -43.18 -1.27
C VAL A 37 3.50 -43.57 -2.37
N VAL A 38 3.87 -42.63 -3.25
CA VAL A 38 4.78 -42.88 -4.37
C VAL A 38 6.18 -43.22 -3.85
N VAL A 39 6.72 -42.45 -2.91
CA VAL A 39 8.05 -42.68 -2.34
C VAL A 39 8.09 -44.00 -1.58
N ALA A 40 7.11 -44.29 -0.72
CA ALA A 40 7.06 -45.53 0.03
C ALA A 40 6.92 -46.75 -0.89
N TYR A 41 6.08 -46.67 -1.93
CA TYR A 41 5.95 -47.75 -2.92
C TYR A 41 7.24 -47.95 -3.71
N THR A 42 7.92 -46.86 -4.09
CA THR A 42 9.21 -46.92 -4.78
C THR A 42 10.28 -47.55 -3.90
N LEU A 43 10.39 -47.13 -2.64
CA LEU A 43 11.32 -47.70 -1.66
C LEU A 43 11.00 -49.18 -1.37
N TYR A 44 9.73 -49.54 -1.26
CA TYR A 44 9.30 -50.92 -1.09
C TYR A 44 9.74 -51.79 -2.27
N ASN A 45 9.52 -51.34 -3.51
CA ASN A 45 9.95 -52.08 -4.69
C ASN A 45 11.47 -52.15 -4.79
N ALA A 46 12.17 -51.04 -4.51
CA ALA A 46 13.63 -51.02 -4.48
C ALA A 46 14.19 -51.99 -3.45
N TYR A 47 13.57 -52.11 -2.27
CA TYR A 47 13.99 -53.06 -1.24
C TYR A 47 13.62 -54.51 -1.57
N LYS A 48 12.38 -54.76 -2.00
CA LYS A 48 11.85 -56.10 -2.26
C LYS A 48 12.47 -56.75 -3.49
N TYR A 49 12.74 -55.96 -4.52
CA TYR A 49 13.30 -56.41 -5.79
C TYR A 49 14.78 -56.00 -5.93
N ARG A 50 15.47 -55.69 -4.82
CA ARG A 50 16.93 -55.48 -4.88
C ARG A 50 17.62 -56.78 -5.27
N ASP A 51 18.73 -56.64 -5.96
CA ASP A 51 19.58 -57.77 -6.30
C ASP A 51 20.11 -58.47 -5.02
N SER A 52 20.06 -59.79 -5.00
CA SER A 52 20.55 -60.62 -3.90
C SER A 52 21.32 -61.81 -4.45
N ASP A 53 22.49 -62.10 -3.88
CA ASP A 53 23.42 -63.16 -4.36
C ASP A 53 22.80 -64.58 -4.41
N THR A 54 21.65 -64.78 -3.80
CA THR A 54 20.83 -65.99 -3.98
C THR A 54 19.90 -65.78 -5.17
N ALA A 55 20.38 -66.13 -6.37
CA ALA A 55 19.56 -66.16 -7.57
C ALA A 55 18.49 -67.25 -7.44
N ASP A 56 17.27 -66.85 -7.06
CA ASP A 56 16.12 -67.74 -7.15
C ASP A 56 15.72 -67.87 -8.62
N ASP A 57 15.87 -69.06 -9.19
CA ASP A 57 15.73 -69.36 -10.63
C ASP A 57 14.26 -69.34 -11.12
N ASP A 58 13.39 -68.59 -10.43
CA ASP A 58 11.95 -68.60 -10.66
C ASP A 58 11.50 -67.54 -11.68
N LYS A 59 11.36 -68.03 -12.92
CA LYS A 59 10.24 -67.89 -13.87
C LYS A 59 9.43 -66.58 -13.87
N ASP A 60 9.98 -65.57 -14.53
CA ASP A 60 9.26 -64.59 -15.39
C ASP A 60 10.20 -63.44 -15.81
N ARG A 61 11.50 -63.73 -15.89
CA ARG A 61 12.49 -62.75 -16.37
C ARG A 61 12.34 -62.68 -17.90
N PRO A 62 12.03 -61.52 -18.49
CA PRO A 62 11.93 -61.42 -19.94
C PRO A 62 13.26 -61.84 -20.57
N SER A 63 13.25 -62.86 -21.41
CA SER A 63 14.43 -63.27 -22.15
C SER A 63 14.58 -62.43 -23.43
N LEU A 64 15.83 -62.21 -23.86
CA LEU A 64 16.10 -61.45 -25.08
C LEU A 64 15.42 -62.11 -26.29
N GLY A 65 14.44 -61.40 -26.86
CA GLY A 65 13.67 -61.88 -28.02
C GLY A 65 12.26 -62.38 -27.72
N GLU A 66 11.86 -62.48 -26.45
CA GLU A 66 10.47 -62.76 -26.06
C GLU A 66 9.66 -61.46 -25.90
N LEU A 67 8.51 -61.38 -26.57
CA LEU A 67 7.55 -60.30 -26.33
C LEU A 67 6.83 -60.55 -25.00
N PRO A 68 6.78 -59.56 -24.09
CA PRO A 68 6.09 -59.72 -22.81
C PRO A 68 4.62 -60.11 -23.02
N THR A 69 4.20 -61.27 -22.53
CA THR A 69 2.81 -61.74 -22.64
C THR A 69 2.08 -61.52 -21.30
N GLY A 70 1.62 -60.28 -21.05
CA GLY A 70 1.13 -59.94 -19.71
C GLY A 70 0.25 -58.70 -19.61
N GLY A 71 -0.79 -58.58 -20.45
CA GLY A 71 -1.66 -57.40 -20.47
C GLY A 71 -2.98 -57.51 -19.69
N LYS A 72 -3.06 -58.21 -18.54
CA LYS A 72 -4.34 -58.31 -17.78
C LYS A 72 -4.66 -57.08 -16.89
N GLY A 73 -3.82 -56.04 -16.93
CA GLY A 73 -3.87 -54.89 -16.02
C GLY A 73 -4.69 -53.67 -16.47
N GLY A 74 -5.18 -53.62 -17.71
CA GLY A 74 -5.78 -52.40 -18.29
C GLY A 74 -6.90 -51.77 -17.45
N LYS A 75 -7.77 -52.58 -16.83
CA LYS A 75 -8.86 -52.07 -15.97
C LYS A 75 -8.35 -51.29 -14.76
N LYS A 76 -7.23 -51.70 -14.15
CA LYS A 76 -6.65 -50.98 -13.00
C LYS A 76 -6.04 -49.66 -13.43
N LEU A 77 -5.42 -49.63 -14.62
CA LEU A 77 -4.86 -48.42 -15.22
C LEU A 77 -5.96 -47.40 -15.57
N PHE A 78 -7.05 -47.84 -16.19
CA PHE A 78 -8.19 -46.96 -16.49
C PHE A 78 -8.88 -46.44 -15.23
N LEU A 79 -9.00 -47.27 -14.19
CA LEU A 79 -9.56 -46.85 -12.91
C LEU A 79 -8.68 -45.80 -12.23
N SER A 80 -7.36 -46.02 -12.15
CA SER A 80 -6.45 -45.05 -11.55
C SER A 80 -6.42 -43.74 -12.34
N PHE A 81 -6.39 -43.82 -13.67
CA PHE A 81 -6.44 -42.64 -14.53
C PHE A 81 -7.74 -41.86 -14.36
N GLY A 82 -8.89 -42.55 -14.32
CA GLY A 82 -10.19 -41.92 -14.12
C GLY A 82 -10.31 -41.22 -12.77
N ILE A 83 -9.87 -41.86 -11.68
CA ILE A 83 -9.87 -41.25 -10.34
C ILE A 83 -8.96 -40.02 -10.31
N SER A 84 -7.74 -40.12 -10.84
CA SER A 84 -6.83 -38.98 -10.92
C SER A 84 -7.40 -37.83 -11.74
N ALA A 85 -8.03 -38.11 -12.88
CA ALA A 85 -8.64 -37.09 -13.73
C ALA A 85 -9.75 -36.34 -13.00
N VAL A 86 -10.64 -37.06 -12.29
CA VAL A 86 -11.70 -36.43 -11.49
C VAL A 86 -11.11 -35.52 -10.41
N ILE A 87 -10.11 -36.01 -9.66
CA ILE A 87 -9.47 -35.22 -8.59
C ILE A 87 -8.84 -33.95 -9.17
N VAL A 88 -8.05 -34.06 -10.24
CA VAL A 88 -7.37 -32.91 -10.86
C VAL A 88 -8.37 -31.92 -11.41
N ILE A 89 -9.41 -32.37 -12.12
CA ILE A 89 -10.43 -31.47 -12.68
C ILE A 89 -11.17 -30.72 -11.55
N SER A 90 -11.55 -31.41 -10.48
CA SER A 90 -12.18 -30.77 -9.33
C SER A 90 -11.27 -29.73 -8.67
N LEU A 91 -9.98 -30.02 -8.50
CA LEU A 91 -9.01 -29.08 -7.96
C LEU A 91 -8.85 -27.85 -8.87
N VAL A 92 -8.73 -28.05 -10.18
CA VAL A 92 -8.58 -26.96 -11.16
C VAL A 92 -9.78 -26.03 -11.14
N ILE A 93 -11.00 -26.59 -11.14
CA ILE A 93 -12.22 -25.79 -11.09
C ILE A 93 -12.25 -24.97 -9.79
N TRP A 94 -11.98 -25.60 -8.65
CA TRP A 94 -11.97 -24.91 -7.37
C TRP A 94 -10.91 -23.81 -7.29
N THR A 95 -9.66 -24.09 -7.70
CA THR A 95 -8.60 -23.06 -7.70
C THR A 95 -8.89 -21.91 -8.63
N TYR A 96 -9.48 -22.19 -9.80
CA TYR A 96 -9.84 -21.12 -10.73
C TYR A 96 -10.95 -20.24 -10.17
N THR A 97 -11.95 -20.83 -9.49
CA THR A 97 -12.97 -20.05 -8.78
C THR A 97 -12.38 -19.16 -7.69
N MET A 98 -11.43 -19.66 -6.89
CA MET A 98 -10.77 -18.84 -5.86
C MET A 98 -9.88 -17.74 -6.47
N LEU A 99 -9.25 -18.00 -7.63
CA LEU A 99 -8.48 -17.00 -8.36
C LEU A 99 -9.38 -15.88 -8.88
N LEU A 100 -10.54 -16.20 -9.45
CA LEU A 100 -11.51 -15.18 -9.88
C LEU A 100 -11.98 -14.30 -8.72
N TYR A 101 -12.14 -14.86 -7.52
CA TYR A 101 -12.47 -14.09 -6.32
C TYR A 101 -11.36 -13.10 -5.93
N VAL A 102 -10.09 -13.49 -6.09
CA VAL A 102 -8.95 -12.62 -5.78
C VAL A 102 -8.74 -11.53 -6.86
N GLU A 103 -9.05 -11.83 -8.12
CA GLU A 103 -8.94 -10.88 -9.24
C GLU A 103 -10.07 -9.84 -9.26
N ASP A 104 -11.27 -10.15 -8.78
CA ASP A 104 -12.43 -9.23 -8.76
C ASP A 104 -13.02 -9.11 -7.34
N PRO A 105 -12.49 -8.20 -6.49
CA PRO A 105 -13.00 -8.00 -5.12
C PRO A 105 -14.35 -7.27 -5.08
N SER A 106 -14.74 -6.59 -6.17
CA SER A 106 -16.03 -5.91 -6.33
C SER A 106 -17.22 -6.87 -6.43
N ALA A 107 -16.96 -8.17 -6.59
CA ALA A 107 -18.01 -9.19 -6.70
C ALA A 107 -18.83 -9.42 -5.42
N ASP A 108 -18.36 -8.96 -4.24
CA ASP A 108 -19.09 -9.12 -2.98
C ASP A 108 -18.72 -8.02 -1.98
N ASP A 109 -19.24 -6.82 -2.19
CA ASP A 109 -18.92 -5.67 -1.34
C ASP A 109 -19.68 -5.66 0.00
N GLY A 110 -20.62 -6.59 0.23
CA GLY A 110 -21.19 -6.90 1.56
C GLY A 110 -21.81 -5.75 2.38
N GLY A 111 -21.81 -4.51 1.89
CA GLY A 111 -22.04 -3.29 2.67
C GLY A 111 -20.81 -2.78 3.45
N GLN A 112 -19.58 -3.03 2.98
CA GLN A 112 -18.35 -2.49 3.56
C GLN A 112 -18.21 -0.99 3.28
N GLN A 113 -17.34 -0.33 4.07
CA GLN A 113 -16.83 1.01 3.75
C GLN A 113 -16.16 0.98 2.37
N GLU A 114 -16.23 2.09 1.63
CA GLU A 114 -15.50 2.23 0.38
C GLU A 114 -14.03 1.86 0.61
N ALA A 115 -13.45 1.09 -0.32
CA ALA A 115 -12.06 0.65 -0.19
C ALA A 115 -11.16 1.89 -0.16
N LEU A 116 -10.16 1.89 0.72
CA LEU A 116 -9.15 2.95 0.70
C LEU A 116 -8.31 2.76 -0.56
N GLU A 117 -8.36 3.71 -1.49
CA GLU A 117 -7.53 3.70 -2.68
C GLU A 117 -6.19 4.39 -2.39
N VAL A 118 -5.10 3.77 -2.87
CA VAL A 118 -3.74 4.27 -2.70
C VAL A 118 -2.95 4.03 -3.98
N ASP A 119 -2.38 5.09 -4.52
CA ASP A 119 -1.45 5.03 -5.63
C ASP A 119 -0.05 4.71 -5.09
N VAL A 120 0.61 3.75 -5.73
CA VAL A 120 1.90 3.22 -5.32
C VAL A 120 2.88 3.36 -6.45
N THR A 121 3.90 4.18 -6.27
CA THR A 121 4.99 4.35 -7.24
C THR A 121 6.27 3.71 -6.73
N GLY A 122 6.80 2.76 -7.48
CA GLY A 122 8.16 2.25 -7.30
C GLY A 122 9.15 3.13 -8.06
N GLU A 123 10.11 3.71 -7.36
CA GLU A 123 11.22 4.45 -7.98
C GLU A 123 12.48 4.25 -7.12
N GLY A 124 13.65 4.06 -7.74
CA GLY A 124 14.84 3.54 -7.08
C GLY A 124 15.14 4.15 -5.71
N PHE A 125 15.56 3.43 -4.66
CA PHE A 125 15.09 2.12 -4.25
C PHE A 125 14.10 2.33 -3.09
N ALA A 126 12.96 2.97 -3.38
CA ALA A 126 11.93 3.33 -2.41
C ALA A 126 10.51 3.12 -2.98
N TRP A 127 9.53 3.18 -2.08
CA TRP A 127 8.11 3.17 -2.43
C TRP A 127 7.51 4.52 -2.04
N PHE A 128 6.72 5.09 -2.94
CA PHE A 128 5.97 6.32 -2.73
C PHE A 128 4.49 5.97 -2.74
N PHE A 129 3.76 6.53 -1.80
CA PHE A 129 2.34 6.28 -1.59
C PHE A 129 1.61 7.61 -1.67
N GLU A 130 0.53 7.66 -2.43
CA GLU A 130 -0.36 8.81 -2.56
C GLU A 130 -1.79 8.34 -2.27
N TYR A 131 -2.46 9.03 -1.35
CA TYR A 131 -3.85 8.75 -0.98
C TYR A 131 -4.77 9.65 -1.82
N ASP A 132 -6.02 9.23 -2.02
CA ASP A 132 -7.00 9.97 -2.85
C ASP A 132 -7.17 11.45 -2.49
N ASN A 133 -6.95 11.79 -1.22
CA ASN A 133 -7.03 13.15 -0.73
C ASN A 133 -5.73 13.93 -0.91
N GLY A 134 -4.78 13.50 -1.73
CA GLY A 134 -3.53 14.21 -2.05
C GLY A 134 -2.45 14.14 -0.97
N ILE A 135 -2.66 13.38 0.11
CA ILE A 135 -1.60 13.12 1.09
C ILE A 135 -0.59 12.14 0.49
N GLU A 136 0.69 12.36 0.74
CA GLU A 136 1.75 11.47 0.31
C GLU A 136 2.52 10.88 1.47
N SER A 137 3.13 9.72 1.24
CA SER A 137 4.06 9.11 2.17
C SER A 137 5.18 8.38 1.47
N THR A 138 6.40 8.53 2.00
CA THR A 138 7.57 7.82 1.48
C THR A 138 7.89 6.63 2.37
N SER A 139 8.04 5.47 1.76
CA SER A 139 8.47 4.19 2.37
C SER A 139 7.57 3.65 3.48
N THR A 140 6.49 4.34 3.88
CA THR A 140 5.52 3.86 4.86
C THR A 140 4.10 4.01 4.33
N LEU A 141 3.45 2.89 4.05
CA LEU A 141 2.03 2.84 3.76
C LEU A 141 1.27 2.69 5.09
N ARG A 142 0.37 3.63 5.41
CA ARG A 142 -0.51 3.54 6.59
C ARG A 142 -1.91 3.18 6.12
N VAL A 143 -2.52 2.22 6.79
CA VAL A 143 -3.86 1.76 6.44
C VAL A 143 -4.64 1.41 7.71
N PRO A 144 -5.97 1.57 7.70
CA PRO A 144 -6.82 1.10 8.79
C PRO A 144 -6.94 -0.44 8.78
N ALA A 145 -7.02 -1.02 9.97
CA ALA A 145 -7.33 -2.44 10.16
C ALA A 145 -8.80 -2.73 9.76
N ASP A 146 -9.06 -3.98 9.35
CA ASP A 146 -10.39 -4.49 8.97
C ASP A 146 -11.07 -3.68 7.84
N GLN A 147 -10.27 -3.00 7.00
CA GLN A 147 -10.73 -2.28 5.83
C GLN A 147 -9.95 -2.74 4.60
N ARG A 148 -10.67 -2.86 3.49
CA ARG A 148 -10.08 -3.17 2.20
C ARG A 148 -9.27 -1.98 1.69
N VAL A 149 -8.06 -2.26 1.24
CA VAL A 149 -7.16 -1.31 0.61
C VAL A 149 -6.99 -1.72 -0.84
N TRP A 150 -7.30 -0.81 -1.76
CA TRP A 150 -7.02 -0.93 -3.17
C TRP A 150 -5.70 -0.22 -3.48
N VAL A 151 -4.82 -0.89 -4.22
CA VAL A 151 -3.53 -0.33 -4.63
C VAL A 151 -3.43 -0.30 -6.14
N GLN A 152 -3.13 0.88 -6.67
CA GLN A 152 -2.78 1.09 -8.07
C GLN A 152 -1.26 1.25 -8.15
N VAL A 153 -0.59 0.31 -8.79
CA VAL A 153 0.87 0.19 -8.71
C VAL A 153 1.49 0.53 -10.06
N THR A 154 2.41 1.49 -10.05
CA THR A 154 3.20 1.88 -11.23
C THR A 154 4.67 2.11 -10.85
N SER A 155 5.47 2.49 -11.83
CA SER A 155 6.89 2.79 -11.64
C SER A 155 7.32 4.08 -12.32
N GLY A 156 8.18 4.83 -11.63
CA GLY A 156 8.82 6.05 -12.14
C GLY A 156 10.06 5.80 -13.00
N ASP A 157 10.68 4.62 -12.91
CA ASP A 157 12.00 4.37 -13.52
C ASP A 157 12.13 3.02 -14.27
N VAL A 158 12.13 1.90 -13.56
CA VAL A 158 12.37 0.54 -14.07
C VAL A 158 11.29 -0.43 -13.60
N TRP A 159 11.31 -1.66 -14.08
CA TRP A 159 10.36 -2.66 -13.58
C TRP A 159 10.68 -3.03 -12.12
N HIS A 160 9.71 -2.81 -11.23
CA HIS A 160 9.68 -3.36 -9.87
C HIS A 160 8.48 -4.29 -9.69
N THR A 161 8.40 -4.94 -8.54
CA THR A 161 7.17 -5.63 -8.15
C THR A 161 6.91 -5.32 -6.70
N PHE A 162 5.84 -4.56 -6.45
CA PHE A 162 5.35 -4.28 -5.12
C PHE A 162 4.81 -5.56 -4.49
N GLY A 163 5.13 -5.79 -3.22
CA GLY A 163 4.57 -6.92 -2.51
C GLY A 163 4.64 -6.80 -0.99
N ILE A 164 3.55 -7.22 -0.35
CA ILE A 164 3.44 -7.34 1.10
C ILE A 164 3.29 -8.84 1.41
N PRO A 165 4.36 -9.54 1.86
CA PRO A 165 4.35 -10.98 2.02
C PRO A 165 3.26 -11.48 2.98
N ASP A 166 3.08 -10.78 4.11
CA ASP A 166 2.12 -11.15 5.15
C ASP A 166 0.67 -11.04 4.66
N GLN A 167 0.40 -10.12 3.73
CA GLN A 167 -0.93 -9.90 3.14
C GLN A 167 -1.15 -10.68 1.82
N ARG A 168 -0.16 -11.49 1.40
CA ARG A 168 -0.20 -12.31 0.17
C ARG A 168 -0.55 -11.50 -1.09
N VAL A 169 -0.20 -10.22 -1.12
CA VAL A 169 -0.43 -9.31 -2.25
C VAL A 169 0.88 -9.04 -2.99
N LYS A 170 0.78 -9.00 -4.32
CA LYS A 170 1.87 -8.68 -5.23
C LYS A 170 1.28 -8.04 -6.48
N ALA A 171 1.85 -6.93 -6.92
CA ALA A 171 1.48 -6.23 -8.16
C ALA A 171 2.76 -5.73 -8.85
N ASP A 172 2.79 -5.81 -10.17
CA ASP A 172 3.95 -5.39 -10.94
C ASP A 172 3.93 -3.86 -11.15
N ALA A 173 5.05 -3.22 -10.88
CA ALA A 173 5.23 -1.77 -11.02
C ALA A 173 6.03 -1.51 -12.29
N ILE A 174 5.36 -1.18 -13.38
CA ILE A 174 5.96 -1.07 -14.72
C ILE A 174 5.83 0.36 -15.23
N PRO A 175 6.92 1.00 -15.71
CA PRO A 175 6.83 2.36 -16.23
C PRO A 175 5.83 2.48 -17.40
N GLY A 176 4.83 3.34 -17.22
CA GLY A 176 3.78 3.59 -18.21
C GLY A 176 2.62 2.59 -18.20
N GLU A 177 2.58 1.66 -17.25
CA GLU A 177 1.46 0.76 -16.98
C GLU A 177 1.04 0.87 -15.51
N VAL A 178 -0.24 0.63 -15.23
CA VAL A 178 -0.78 0.55 -13.87
C VAL A 178 -1.30 -0.87 -13.69
N ASP A 179 -0.79 -1.56 -12.68
CA ASP A 179 -1.32 -2.84 -12.22
C ASP A 179 -2.14 -2.61 -10.95
N GLU A 180 -3.16 -3.43 -10.73
CA GLU A 180 -4.11 -3.22 -9.65
C GLU A 180 -4.11 -4.42 -8.70
N SER A 181 -4.24 -4.15 -7.41
CA SER A 181 -4.42 -5.18 -6.41
C SER A 181 -5.19 -4.68 -5.22
N TRP A 182 -5.54 -5.61 -4.35
CA TRP A 182 -6.15 -5.27 -3.07
C TRP A 182 -5.56 -6.13 -1.96
N PHE A 183 -5.75 -5.69 -0.73
CA PHE A 183 -5.57 -6.51 0.47
C PHE A 183 -6.46 -5.99 1.59
N GLU A 184 -6.55 -6.76 2.66
CA GLU A 184 -7.26 -6.40 3.88
C GLU A 184 -6.44 -6.96 5.03
N ALA A 185 -6.04 -6.10 5.95
CA ALA A 185 -5.21 -6.47 7.09
C ALA A 185 -6.03 -6.36 8.37
N GLU A 186 -6.22 -7.49 9.06
CA GLU A 186 -7.08 -7.57 10.24
C GLU A 186 -6.33 -7.21 11.53
N GLU A 187 -5.03 -7.50 11.60
CA GLU A 187 -4.23 -7.31 12.81
C GLU A 187 -3.42 -5.99 12.73
N PRO A 188 -3.62 -5.03 13.66
CA PRO A 188 -2.76 -3.85 13.75
C PRO A 188 -1.29 -4.21 14.02
N GLY A 189 -0.39 -3.52 13.34
CA GLY A 189 1.05 -3.74 13.45
C GLY A 189 1.84 -3.32 12.21
N GLU A 190 3.16 -3.50 12.29
CA GLU A 190 4.08 -3.20 11.20
C GLU A 190 4.43 -4.48 10.42
N TYR A 191 4.28 -4.41 9.10
CA TYR A 191 4.62 -5.46 8.15
C TYR A 191 5.60 -4.93 7.10
N ASN A 192 6.26 -5.85 6.38
CA ASN A 192 7.28 -5.47 5.41
C ASN A 192 6.68 -5.33 4.00
N ILE A 193 6.98 -4.23 3.34
CA ILE A 193 6.84 -4.06 1.89
C ILE A 193 8.19 -4.37 1.26
N LYS A 194 8.20 -5.12 0.16
CA LYS A 194 9.42 -5.53 -0.54
C LYS A 194 9.27 -5.44 -2.05
N CYS A 195 10.39 -5.19 -2.72
CA CYS A 195 10.50 -5.39 -4.15
C CYS A 195 10.76 -6.86 -4.49
N PHE A 196 9.97 -7.43 -5.40
CA PHE A 196 10.06 -8.82 -5.85
C PHE A 196 10.63 -9.00 -7.27
N GLU A 197 10.95 -7.91 -7.97
CA GLU A 197 11.58 -7.92 -9.29
C GLU A 197 12.95 -7.26 -9.24
N LEU A 198 13.95 -7.82 -9.92
CA LEU A 198 15.32 -7.31 -9.85
C LEU A 198 15.41 -5.91 -10.49
N CYS A 199 15.41 -4.87 -9.66
CA CYS A 199 15.33 -3.48 -10.10
C CYS A 199 16.65 -2.69 -10.06
N GLY A 200 17.77 -3.32 -9.67
CA GLY A 200 19.09 -2.68 -9.69
C GLY A 200 20.00 -3.05 -8.52
N GLU A 201 21.04 -2.24 -8.31
CA GLU A 201 22.13 -2.57 -7.38
C GLU A 201 21.70 -2.63 -5.90
N ALA A 202 20.72 -1.84 -5.48
CA ALA A 202 20.19 -1.85 -4.11
C ALA A 202 18.81 -2.51 -4.02
N HIS A 203 18.47 -3.40 -4.96
CA HIS A 203 17.20 -4.14 -4.98
C HIS A 203 16.86 -4.78 -3.62
N THR A 204 17.84 -5.40 -2.95
CA THR A 204 17.63 -6.05 -1.64
C THR A 204 17.32 -5.07 -0.51
N SER A 205 17.66 -3.80 -0.70
CA SER A 205 17.45 -2.71 0.27
C SER A 205 16.16 -1.92 -0.02
N MET A 206 15.47 -2.21 -1.12
CA MET A 206 14.19 -1.61 -1.47
C MET A 206 13.08 -2.20 -0.62
N VAL A 207 12.99 -1.70 0.62
CA VAL A 207 12.01 -2.10 1.62
C VAL A 207 11.15 -0.90 2.00
N GLY A 208 9.89 -1.16 2.31
CA GLY A 208 8.99 -0.21 2.96
C GLY A 208 8.30 -0.87 4.15
N THR A 209 7.50 -0.08 4.85
CA THR A 209 6.70 -0.51 5.99
C THR A 209 5.22 -0.37 5.65
N LEU A 210 4.45 -1.43 5.85
CA LEU A 210 3.00 -1.34 5.97
C LEU A 210 2.69 -1.18 7.46
N ASN A 211 2.15 -0.04 7.86
CA ASN A 211 1.67 0.22 9.21
C ASN A 211 0.15 0.09 9.24
N VAL A 212 -0.34 -1.02 9.78
CA VAL A 212 -1.77 -1.28 9.97
C VAL A 212 -2.18 -0.68 11.31
N MET A 213 -3.07 0.29 11.28
CA MET A 213 -3.48 1.08 12.44
C MET A 213 -4.90 0.71 12.85
N PRO A 214 -5.25 0.79 14.14
CA PRO A 214 -6.66 0.86 14.54
C PRO A 214 -7.37 1.97 13.75
N SER A 215 -8.61 1.75 13.31
CA SER A 215 -9.30 2.68 12.40
C SER A 215 -9.39 4.11 12.96
N ASP A 216 -9.63 4.25 14.27
CA ASP A 216 -9.68 5.55 14.95
C ASP A 216 -8.32 6.27 15.01
N GLU A 217 -7.23 5.52 15.12
CA GLU A 217 -5.87 6.07 15.05
C GLU A 217 -5.51 6.46 13.61
N PHE A 218 -5.97 5.72 12.61
CA PHE A 218 -5.78 6.07 11.20
C PHE A 218 -6.51 7.36 10.84
N ASP A 219 -7.78 7.49 11.24
CA ASP A 219 -8.58 8.70 11.02
C ASP A 219 -7.90 9.92 11.66
N SER A 220 -7.44 9.78 12.91
CA SER A 220 -6.71 10.85 13.61
C SER A 220 -5.40 11.21 12.90
N TRP A 221 -4.65 10.21 12.42
CA TRP A 221 -3.42 10.45 11.67
C TRP A 221 -3.67 11.19 10.36
N MET A 222 -4.76 10.84 9.66
CA MET A 222 -5.16 11.49 8.41
C MET A 222 -5.55 12.95 8.65
N ASP A 223 -6.36 13.22 9.67
CA ASP A 223 -6.72 14.59 10.08
C ASP A 223 -5.47 15.41 10.42
N ASP A 224 -4.51 14.82 11.14
CA ASP A 224 -3.23 15.46 11.46
C ASP A 224 -2.42 15.78 10.18
N GLN A 225 -2.52 14.94 9.13
CA GLN A 225 -1.84 15.22 7.85
C GLN A 225 -2.45 16.42 7.12
N LEU A 226 -3.70 16.75 7.41
CA LEU A 226 -4.46 17.85 6.82
C LEU A 226 -4.42 19.13 7.67
N THR A 227 -3.33 19.33 8.41
CA THR A 227 -3.09 20.50 9.25
C THR A 227 -2.14 21.49 8.58
N MET A 228 -2.51 22.77 8.56
CA MET A 228 -1.63 23.87 8.16
C MET A 228 -1.44 24.85 9.31
N GLU A 229 -0.20 25.26 9.53
CA GLU A 229 0.15 26.31 10.48
C GLU A 229 0.82 27.47 9.74
N PHE A 230 0.32 28.68 9.98
CA PHE A 230 0.88 29.90 9.38
C PHE A 230 1.22 30.90 10.46
N GLU A 231 2.45 31.42 10.43
CA GLU A 231 2.94 32.45 11.34
C GLU A 231 3.22 33.74 10.58
N MET A 232 2.77 34.87 11.12
CA MET A 232 2.96 36.20 10.54
C MET A 232 3.94 37.00 11.39
N VAL A 233 5.07 37.39 10.79
CA VAL A 233 6.14 38.14 11.48
C VAL A 233 6.55 39.39 10.72
N ASP A 234 7.12 40.37 11.42
CA ASP A 234 7.73 41.55 10.81
C ASP A 234 9.19 41.27 10.42
N GLY A 235 9.84 42.26 9.81
CA GLY A 235 11.27 42.16 9.44
C GLY A 235 12.26 41.99 10.62
N ASN A 236 11.79 42.06 11.86
CA ASN A 236 12.56 41.77 13.08
C ASN A 236 12.12 40.46 13.76
N GLU A 237 11.39 39.58 13.05
CA GLU A 237 10.87 38.31 13.57
C GLU A 237 9.92 38.50 14.77
N SER A 238 9.26 39.65 14.85
CA SER A 238 8.24 39.92 15.87
C SER A 238 6.85 39.61 15.32
N PRO A 239 5.95 38.99 16.10
CA PRO A 239 4.58 38.70 15.69
C PRO A 239 3.84 39.93 15.16
N VAL A 240 3.18 39.77 14.01
CA VAL A 240 2.22 40.73 13.48
C VAL A 240 0.82 40.21 13.74
N THR A 241 0.00 40.99 14.44
CA THR A 241 -1.33 40.57 14.90
C THR A 241 -2.47 41.43 14.37
N ASP A 242 -2.18 42.39 13.47
CA ASP A 242 -3.16 43.29 12.87
C ASP A 242 -2.71 43.79 11.48
N GLY A 243 -3.63 44.43 10.74
CA GLY A 243 -3.31 45.12 9.49
C GLY A 243 -3.21 44.24 8.23
N TYR A 244 -3.61 42.95 8.31
CA TYR A 244 -3.59 42.03 7.17
C TYR A 244 -4.83 41.11 7.12
N GLU A 245 -5.05 40.54 5.95
CA GLU A 245 -5.93 39.39 5.71
C GLU A 245 -5.18 38.34 4.87
N MET A 246 -5.37 37.07 5.19
CA MET A 246 -4.77 35.94 4.48
C MET A 246 -5.88 35.15 3.78
N THR A 247 -5.75 34.95 2.47
CA THR A 247 -6.63 34.08 1.70
C THR A 247 -5.89 32.83 1.27
N LEU A 248 -6.48 31.67 1.54
CA LEU A 248 -6.01 30.36 1.14
C LEU A 248 -6.98 29.77 0.12
N GLU A 249 -6.46 29.36 -1.04
CA GLU A 249 -7.23 28.82 -2.16
C GLU A 249 -6.60 27.50 -2.62
N SER A 250 -7.39 26.43 -2.73
CA SER A 250 -6.96 25.19 -3.37
C SER A 250 -7.00 25.35 -4.89
N GLN A 251 -6.00 24.83 -5.58
CA GLN A 251 -5.99 24.77 -7.05
C GLN A 251 -6.73 23.56 -7.61
N GLU A 252 -7.12 22.62 -6.75
CA GLU A 252 -7.65 21.30 -7.12
C GLU A 252 -9.11 21.13 -6.68
N THR A 253 -9.52 21.83 -5.62
CA THR A 253 -10.90 21.81 -5.09
C THR A 253 -11.52 23.21 -5.10
N ASP A 254 -12.82 23.30 -4.77
CA ASP A 254 -13.53 24.58 -4.60
C ASP A 254 -13.22 25.26 -3.25
N PHE A 255 -12.20 24.80 -2.50
CA PHE A 255 -11.84 25.36 -1.21
C PHE A 255 -11.21 26.75 -1.37
N GLU A 256 -11.86 27.76 -0.79
CA GLU A 256 -11.36 29.12 -0.67
C GLU A 256 -11.78 29.68 0.69
N ARG A 257 -10.82 30.21 1.46
CA ARG A 257 -11.11 30.87 2.73
C ARG A 257 -10.20 32.05 3.00
N THR A 258 -10.81 33.13 3.49
CA THR A 258 -10.10 34.30 4.00
C THR A 258 -10.14 34.33 5.53
N TYR A 259 -8.98 34.58 6.12
CA TYR A 259 -8.75 34.75 7.54
C TYR A 259 -8.31 36.19 7.79
N THR A 260 -8.89 36.81 8.81
CA THR A 260 -8.52 38.14 9.28
C THR A 260 -7.51 38.04 10.40
N ALA A 261 -6.80 39.11 10.72
CA ALA A 261 -5.84 39.11 11.83
C ALA A 261 -6.46 38.72 13.19
N ASP A 262 -7.77 38.90 13.39
CA ASP A 262 -8.49 38.47 14.60
C ASP A 262 -8.58 36.93 14.74
N ASP A 263 -8.36 36.18 13.65
CA ASP A 263 -8.36 34.72 13.65
C ASP A 263 -6.99 34.13 14.09
N PHE A 264 -5.95 34.96 14.17
CA PHE A 264 -4.61 34.58 14.61
C PHE A 264 -4.47 34.77 16.13
N ASP A 265 -3.61 33.96 16.75
CA ASP A 265 -3.35 34.02 18.18
C ASP A 265 -2.44 35.21 18.57
N GLU A 266 -2.11 35.32 19.85
CA GLU A 266 -1.25 36.40 20.37
C GLU A 266 0.20 36.35 19.86
N ASN A 267 0.60 35.26 19.21
CA ASN A 267 1.90 35.07 18.58
C ASN A 267 1.84 35.28 17.06
N GLY A 268 0.69 35.71 16.51
CA GLY A 268 0.53 35.89 15.07
C GLY A 268 0.45 34.55 14.33
N THR A 269 0.03 33.48 15.00
CA THR A 269 -0.07 32.13 14.44
C THR A 269 -1.54 31.73 14.25
N ILE A 270 -1.84 31.04 13.15
CA ILE A 270 -3.11 30.35 12.92
C ILE A 270 -2.85 28.88 12.61
N THR A 271 -3.68 28.01 13.15
CA THR A 271 -3.72 26.58 12.79
C THR A 271 -5.05 26.28 12.11
N ILE A 272 -4.97 25.71 10.91
CA ILE A 272 -6.11 25.37 10.05
C ILE A 272 -6.20 23.85 9.96
N ASN A 273 -7.33 23.30 10.40
CA ASN A 273 -7.57 21.84 10.50
C ASN A 273 -8.86 21.40 9.79
N ASP A 274 -9.46 22.27 8.98
CA ASP A 274 -10.74 21.98 8.30
C ASP A 274 -10.59 21.92 6.77
N VAL A 275 -9.38 21.57 6.35
CA VAL A 275 -9.04 21.18 4.99
C VAL A 275 -9.28 19.66 4.89
N ASP A 276 -9.93 19.22 3.82
CA ASP A 276 -10.25 17.82 3.55
C ASP A 276 -9.37 17.19 2.46
N HIS A 277 -8.54 18.00 1.80
CA HIS A 277 -7.71 17.59 0.68
C HIS A 277 -6.33 18.27 0.70
N GLY A 278 -5.27 17.52 0.48
CA GLY A 278 -3.94 18.02 0.14
C GLY A 278 -3.87 18.54 -1.29
N GLY A 279 -2.64 18.68 -1.81
CA GLY A 279 -2.34 19.20 -3.14
C GLY A 279 -1.96 20.67 -3.14
N ASN A 280 -2.09 21.32 -4.30
CA ASN A 280 -1.53 22.66 -4.51
C ASN A 280 -2.44 23.76 -3.95
N TYR A 281 -1.86 24.67 -3.16
CA TYR A 281 -2.52 25.82 -2.56
C TYR A 281 -1.85 27.13 -2.95
N ASN A 282 -2.67 28.17 -3.16
CA ASN A 282 -2.22 29.55 -3.24
C ASN A 282 -2.53 30.25 -1.92
N VAL A 283 -1.55 30.98 -1.39
CA VAL A 283 -1.72 31.86 -0.24
C VAL A 283 -1.48 33.30 -0.69
N THR A 284 -2.47 34.15 -0.39
CA THR A 284 -2.41 35.59 -0.66
C THR A 284 -2.58 36.35 0.64
N ILE A 285 -1.58 37.11 1.05
CA ILE A 285 -1.62 37.96 2.24
C ILE A 285 -1.66 39.41 1.79
N THR A 286 -2.77 40.09 2.09
CA THR A 286 -3.00 41.48 1.68
C THR A 286 -3.07 42.39 2.89
N SER A 287 -2.41 43.55 2.79
CA SER A 287 -2.52 44.59 3.83
C SER A 287 -3.88 45.29 3.76
N THR A 288 -4.60 45.33 4.87
CA THR A 288 -5.92 45.96 4.97
C THR A 288 -5.86 47.47 5.21
N ASP A 289 -4.72 47.96 5.69
CA ASP A 289 -4.45 49.36 5.98
C ASP A 289 -3.34 49.98 5.10
N GLY A 290 -2.72 49.17 4.24
CA GLY A 290 -1.66 49.57 3.32
C GLY A 290 -0.27 49.65 3.95
N GLN A 291 -0.10 49.16 5.18
CA GLN A 291 1.20 49.15 5.86
C GLN A 291 2.19 48.15 5.27
N PHE A 292 1.72 47.03 4.69
CA PHE A 292 2.57 45.95 4.22
C PHE A 292 2.46 45.72 2.71
N GLU A 293 3.52 45.15 2.12
CA GLU A 293 3.47 44.62 0.76
C GLU A 293 2.61 43.34 0.70
N THR A 294 1.94 43.12 -0.44
CA THR A 294 1.16 41.90 -0.67
C THR A 294 2.10 40.72 -0.92
N VAL A 295 1.87 39.61 -0.23
CA VAL A 295 2.57 38.33 -0.45
C VAL A 295 1.64 37.41 -1.24
N GLU A 296 2.15 36.83 -2.32
CA GLU A 296 1.47 35.80 -3.12
C GLU A 296 2.44 34.63 -3.30
N GLU A 297 2.13 33.49 -2.70
CA GLU A 297 2.94 32.29 -2.80
C GLU A 297 2.09 31.06 -3.11
N GLN A 298 2.74 30.04 -3.65
CA GLN A 298 2.16 28.74 -3.91
C GLN A 298 2.97 27.69 -3.14
N PHE A 299 2.26 26.76 -2.49
CA PHE A 299 2.86 25.60 -1.84
C PHE A 299 2.06 24.34 -2.17
N ASP A 300 2.68 23.18 -1.93
CA ASP A 300 2.08 21.87 -2.15
C ASP A 300 1.92 21.15 -0.81
N MET A 301 0.70 20.76 -0.49
CA MET A 301 0.33 20.13 0.77
C MET A 301 0.21 18.63 0.57
N THR A 302 1.31 17.91 0.75
CA THR A 302 1.30 16.44 0.75
C THR A 302 1.33 15.85 2.16
N GLY A 303 1.22 16.71 3.18
CA GLY A 303 1.22 16.40 4.61
C GLY A 303 1.09 17.69 5.43
N PRO A 304 1.40 17.67 6.74
CA PRO A 304 1.30 18.85 7.58
C PRO A 304 2.23 19.97 7.10
N VAL A 305 1.69 21.18 6.99
CA VAL A 305 2.43 22.38 6.54
C VAL A 305 2.65 23.33 7.72
N SER A 306 3.83 23.92 7.81
CA SER A 306 4.14 24.98 8.77
C SER A 306 5.01 26.01 8.06
N GLU A 307 4.47 27.22 7.85
CA GLU A 307 5.11 28.28 7.09
C GLU A 307 5.10 29.60 7.89
N THR A 308 6.17 30.37 7.77
CA THR A 308 6.31 31.69 8.39
C THR A 308 6.45 32.75 7.30
N TYR A 309 5.52 33.71 7.29
CA TYR A 309 5.52 34.83 6.34
C TYR A 309 6.02 36.11 6.99
N THR A 310 7.03 36.72 6.37
CA THR A 310 7.53 38.04 6.79
C THR A 310 6.78 39.14 6.05
N LEU A 311 6.08 40.01 6.78
CA LEU A 311 5.34 41.14 6.25
C LEU A 311 6.25 42.37 6.19
N GLU A 312 6.76 42.68 4.99
CA GLU A 312 7.61 43.85 4.76
C GLU A 312 6.78 45.14 4.76
N MET A 313 7.21 46.14 5.54
CA MET A 313 6.56 47.44 5.57
C MET A 313 6.77 48.20 4.26
N ASN A 314 5.70 48.81 3.74
CA ASN A 314 5.76 49.70 2.60
C ASN A 314 6.68 50.90 2.92
N ALA A 315 7.63 51.17 2.02
CA ALA A 315 8.69 52.19 2.17
C ALA A 315 8.22 53.66 2.31
N THR A 316 6.94 53.91 2.55
CA THR A 316 6.36 55.26 2.64
C THR A 316 6.26 55.78 4.08
N GLU A 317 6.38 54.94 5.12
CA GLU A 317 6.27 55.36 6.53
C GLU A 317 7.56 55.24 7.37
N SER A 318 8.65 54.67 6.83
CA SER A 318 9.90 54.51 7.58
C SER A 318 10.65 55.82 7.88
N ASP A 319 10.17 56.97 7.40
CA ASP A 319 10.85 58.28 7.52
C ASP A 319 10.16 59.25 8.51
N ALA A 320 9.10 58.85 9.22
CA ALA A 320 8.33 59.76 10.08
C ALA A 320 8.87 59.96 11.52
N THR A 321 9.92 59.26 11.94
CA THR A 321 10.48 59.40 13.30
C THR A 321 11.99 59.62 13.32
N ALA A 322 12.47 60.61 12.57
CA ALA A 322 13.84 61.12 12.73
C ALA A 322 13.97 62.64 12.50
N SER A 323 13.03 63.46 12.98
CA SER A 323 13.31 64.89 13.14
C SER A 323 12.47 65.52 14.26
N ASP A 324 12.85 65.30 15.52
CA ASP A 324 12.60 66.32 16.53
C ASP A 324 13.55 66.16 17.72
N THR A 325 14.72 66.78 17.60
CA THR A 325 15.37 67.56 18.67
C THR A 325 16.68 68.13 18.12
N ASN A 326 16.73 69.44 17.85
CA ASN A 326 17.56 70.37 18.61
C ASN A 326 17.40 71.80 18.06
N ASP A 327 16.47 72.54 18.68
CA ASP A 327 16.43 74.01 18.65
C ASP A 327 17.31 74.57 19.78
N GLY A 328 17.92 75.72 19.51
CA GLY A 328 18.68 76.55 20.45
C GLY A 328 20.18 76.60 20.13
N GLY A 329 20.78 77.70 19.68
CA GLY A 329 20.44 79.11 19.86
C GLY A 329 21.72 79.85 20.30
N ASP A 330 22.06 80.90 19.56
CA ASP A 330 23.08 81.95 19.78
C ASP A 330 23.91 81.96 21.09
N ALA A 331 25.25 81.97 20.93
CA ALA A 331 26.16 83.12 21.23
C ALA A 331 27.64 82.71 21.17
#